data_AF-A0A545TZN8-F1
#
_entry.id   AF-A0A545TZN8-F1
#
_cell.length_a   1.000
_cell.length_b   1.000
_cell.length_c   1.000
_cell.angle_alpha   90.00
_cell.angle_beta   90.00
_cell.angle_gamma   90.00
#
_symmetry.space_group_name_H-M   'P 1'
#
loop_
_entity.id
_entity.type
_entity.pdbx_description
1 polymer ?
#
loop_
_entity_poly.entity_id
_entity_poly.type
_entity_poly.pdbx_seq_one_letter_code
_entity_poly.pdbx_strand_id
1 'polypeptide(L)'
;MTTEIRADVLLVTRGLAASRTQAQRLIGRQRVQFLAGGRWQSLAKPSLKLAADTQFTVAADAAERYVSRGGLKLAAALQRMDLAVTDAVALDVGQSTGGFTDCLLQAGAARVVGVDVGRGQLAPALRDHPQVVCLEGVNARQLPAAQLLGYTGGGGFDIAVMDIAFISQTLVLTGLAPLIGAGGHFVSLVKPQFEVGRAGVGKGGLVRDPALYKQVEAKIRRSVEACGLVIADYFDSPITGGDGNREFLLVARKPGR
;
A
#
# COMPACT_ATOMS: atom_id res chain seq x y z
N MET A 1 -45.04 -0.53 -4.65
CA MET A 1 -44.26 0.47 -3.88
C MET A 1 -42.80 0.26 -4.24
N THR A 2 -42.17 1.24 -4.87
CA THR A 2 -40.76 1.15 -5.24
C THR A 2 -39.95 1.27 -3.96
N THR A 3 -39.29 0.20 -3.54
CA THR A 3 -38.44 0.21 -2.35
C THR A 3 -37.29 1.18 -2.58
N GLU A 4 -37.27 2.29 -1.84
CA GLU A 4 -36.18 3.26 -1.92
C GLU A 4 -35.04 2.88 -0.99
N ILE A 5 -33.83 2.82 -1.55
CA ILE A 5 -32.61 2.39 -0.86
C ILE A 5 -31.62 3.57 -0.87
N ARG A 6 -30.79 3.68 0.17
CA ARG A 6 -29.73 4.69 0.19
C ARG A 6 -28.73 4.46 -0.94
N ALA A 7 -28.32 5.53 -1.60
CA ALA A 7 -27.41 5.46 -2.74
C ALA A 7 -26.06 4.79 -2.39
N ASP A 8 -25.50 5.02 -1.20
CA ASP A 8 -24.27 4.34 -0.75
C ASP A 8 -24.42 2.82 -0.61
N VAL A 9 -25.60 2.36 -0.20
CA VAL A 9 -25.92 0.93 -0.14
C VAL A 9 -26.16 0.40 -1.55
N LEU A 10 -26.92 1.14 -2.37
CA LEU A 10 -27.29 0.72 -3.72
C LEU A 10 -26.07 0.53 -4.62
N LEU A 11 -25.07 1.43 -4.53
CA LEU A 11 -23.79 1.28 -5.24
C LEU A 11 -23.05 -0.01 -4.86
N VAL A 12 -23.07 -0.39 -3.59
CA VAL A 12 -22.43 -1.62 -3.11
C VAL A 12 -23.20 -2.85 -3.58
N THR A 13 -24.53 -2.86 -3.41
CA THR A 13 -25.39 -3.97 -3.85
C THR A 13 -25.33 -4.19 -5.36
N ARG A 14 -25.06 -3.13 -6.13
CA ARG A 14 -24.88 -3.16 -7.59
C ARG A 14 -23.45 -3.50 -8.05
N GLY A 15 -22.52 -3.74 -7.12
CA GLY A 15 -21.11 -4.01 -7.43
C GLY A 15 -20.34 -2.80 -7.99
N LEU A 16 -20.90 -1.59 -7.88
CA LEU A 16 -20.28 -0.34 -8.33
C LEU A 16 -19.30 0.25 -7.30
N ALA A 17 -19.32 -0.29 -6.08
CA ALA A 17 -18.33 -0.06 -5.04
C ALA A 17 -18.18 -1.33 -4.18
N ALA A 18 -16.97 -1.66 -3.75
CA ALA A 18 -16.69 -2.82 -2.89
C ALA A 18 -17.14 -2.62 -1.43
N SER A 19 -17.34 -1.37 -0.98
CA SER A 19 -17.84 -1.08 0.37
C SER A 19 -18.60 0.23 0.45
N ARG A 20 -19.39 0.41 1.52
CA ARG A 20 -20.13 1.66 1.76
C ARG A 20 -19.19 2.85 1.92
N THR A 21 -18.05 2.65 2.57
CA THR A 21 -17.03 3.70 2.74
C THR A 21 -16.44 4.12 1.39
N GLN A 22 -16.19 3.17 0.49
CA GLN A 22 -15.77 3.48 -0.88
C GLN A 22 -16.85 4.24 -1.64
N ALA A 23 -18.11 3.76 -1.59
CA ALA A 23 -19.23 4.45 -2.22
C ALA A 23 -19.36 5.91 -1.74
N GLN A 24 -19.26 6.15 -0.44
CA GLN A 24 -19.30 7.49 0.14
C GLN A 24 -18.15 8.38 -0.34
N ARG A 25 -16.94 7.83 -0.50
CA ARG A 25 -15.77 8.56 -1.02
C ARG A 25 -15.95 8.93 -2.49
N LEU A 26 -16.43 8.02 -3.33
CA LEU A 26 -16.73 8.27 -4.74
C LEU A 26 -17.78 9.38 -4.89
N ILE A 27 -18.83 9.32 -4.07
CA ILE A 27 -19.87 10.37 -4.00
C ILE A 27 -19.28 11.71 -3.55
N GLY A 28 -18.50 11.72 -2.47
CA GLY A 28 -17.87 12.94 -1.95
C GLY A 28 -16.90 13.58 -2.94
N ARG A 29 -16.33 12.80 -3.87
CA ARG A 29 -15.45 13.25 -4.95
C ARG A 29 -16.17 13.51 -6.28
N GLN A 30 -17.50 13.50 -6.28
CA GLN A 30 -18.33 13.74 -7.46
C GLN A 30 -18.04 12.76 -8.61
N ARG A 31 -17.66 11.53 -8.28
CA ARG A 31 -17.37 10.46 -9.25
C ARG A 31 -18.59 9.63 -9.63
N VAL A 32 -19.73 9.86 -8.97
CA VAL A 32 -20.95 9.10 -9.21
C VAL A 32 -22.03 10.00 -9.80
N GLN A 33 -22.63 9.57 -10.90
CA GLN A 33 -23.85 10.17 -11.43
C GLN A 33 -24.97 9.14 -11.41
N PHE A 34 -26.21 9.62 -11.33
CA PHE A 34 -27.41 8.79 -11.39
C PHE A 34 -28.42 9.37 -12.37
N LEU A 35 -29.24 8.51 -12.97
CA LEU A 35 -30.28 8.93 -13.92
C LEU A 35 -31.56 9.28 -13.16
N ALA A 36 -32.04 10.52 -13.29
CA ALA A 36 -33.30 10.98 -12.72
C ALA A 36 -34.04 11.89 -13.70
N GLY A 37 -35.33 11.61 -13.94
CA GLY A 37 -36.15 12.39 -14.88
C GLY A 37 -35.57 12.44 -16.30
N GLY A 38 -34.91 11.36 -16.74
CA GLY A 38 -34.26 11.29 -18.06
C GLY A 38 -32.94 12.06 -18.19
N ARG A 39 -32.38 12.59 -17.10
CA ARG A 39 -31.10 13.31 -17.09
C ARG A 39 -30.11 12.73 -16.09
N TRP A 40 -28.83 12.72 -16.46
CA TRP A 40 -27.75 12.37 -15.56
C TRP A 40 -27.46 13.51 -14.60
N GLN A 41 -27.41 13.19 -13.31
CA GLN A 41 -27.17 14.16 -12.24
C GLN A 41 -26.03 13.66 -11.34
N SER A 42 -25.18 14.58 -10.88
CA SER A 42 -24.14 14.23 -9.92
C SER A 42 -24.76 13.84 -8.59
N LEU A 43 -24.37 12.68 -8.07
CA LEU A 43 -24.78 12.23 -6.75
C LEU A 43 -23.88 12.92 -5.70
N ALA A 44 -24.47 13.78 -4.88
CA ALA A 44 -23.75 14.54 -3.85
C ALA A 44 -23.98 14.01 -2.42
N LYS A 45 -25.08 13.27 -2.19
CA LYS A 45 -25.50 12.83 -0.86
C LYS A 45 -25.55 11.30 -0.77
N PRO A 46 -24.65 10.65 0.01
CA PRO A 46 -24.63 9.19 0.12
C PRO A 46 -25.92 8.58 0.68
N SER A 47 -26.63 9.34 1.52
CA SER A 47 -27.90 8.93 2.13
C SER A 47 -29.13 9.25 1.28
N LEU A 48 -28.97 9.78 0.06
CA LEU A 48 -30.08 10.00 -0.86
C LEU A 48 -30.80 8.67 -1.10
N LYS A 49 -32.11 8.65 -0.92
CA LYS A 49 -32.96 7.50 -1.19
C LYS A 49 -33.30 7.49 -2.67
N LEU A 50 -33.04 6.36 -3.33
CA LEU A 50 -33.23 6.17 -4.76
C LEU A 50 -33.96 4.84 -4.98
N ALA A 51 -34.71 4.75 -6.07
CA ALA A 51 -35.38 3.51 -6.44
C ALA A 51 -34.34 2.40 -6.67
N ALA A 52 -34.66 1.17 -6.28
CA ALA A 52 -33.75 0.03 -6.36
C ALA A 52 -33.25 -0.27 -7.80
N ASP A 53 -33.97 0.20 -8.82
CA ASP A 53 -33.65 0.07 -10.24
C ASP A 53 -32.80 1.22 -10.82
N THR A 54 -32.55 2.29 -10.04
CA THR A 54 -31.82 3.50 -10.48
C THR A 54 -30.51 3.16 -11.20
N GLN A 55 -30.30 3.79 -12.35
CA GLN A 55 -29.07 3.65 -13.13
C GLN A 55 -27.99 4.60 -12.63
N PHE A 56 -26.74 4.13 -12.62
CA PHE A 56 -25.58 4.88 -12.17
C PHE A 56 -24.47 4.82 -13.22
N THR A 57 -23.68 5.88 -13.30
CA THR A 57 -22.34 5.85 -13.88
C THR A 57 -21.33 6.21 -12.79
N VAL A 58 -20.23 5.48 -12.73
CA VAL A 58 -19.14 5.75 -11.79
C VAL A 58 -17.88 6.00 -12.61
N ALA A 59 -17.37 7.22 -12.54
CA ALA A 59 -16.10 7.58 -13.15
C ALA A 59 -14.95 6.96 -12.34
N ALA A 60 -13.93 6.47 -13.05
CA ALA A 60 -12.71 5.98 -12.41
C ALA A 60 -12.10 7.09 -11.53
N ASP A 61 -11.68 6.71 -10.33
CA ASP A 61 -10.94 7.57 -9.42
C ASP A 61 -9.49 7.09 -9.38
N ALA A 62 -8.53 7.97 -9.75
CA ALA A 62 -7.12 7.65 -9.70
C ALA A 62 -6.68 7.21 -8.29
N ALA A 63 -7.36 7.71 -7.25
CA ALA A 63 -7.11 7.31 -5.86
C ALA A 63 -7.67 5.92 -5.51
N GLU A 64 -8.40 5.27 -6.42
CA GLU A 64 -8.91 3.90 -6.32
C GLU A 64 -8.27 2.97 -7.36
N ARG A 65 -7.18 3.41 -8.01
CA ARG A 65 -6.42 2.61 -8.96
C ARG A 65 -5.94 1.28 -8.38
N TYR A 66 -5.70 1.24 -7.07
CA TYR A 66 -5.19 0.07 -6.38
C TYR A 66 -6.18 -0.41 -5.31
N VAL A 67 -6.11 -1.69 -4.95
CA VAL A 67 -6.94 -2.32 -3.91
C VAL A 67 -6.84 -1.63 -2.54
N SER A 68 -5.77 -0.86 -2.30
CA SER A 68 -5.65 -0.02 -1.11
C SER A 68 -4.90 1.28 -1.42
N ARG A 69 -5.05 2.27 -0.51
CA ARG A 69 -4.32 3.55 -0.58
C ARG A 69 -2.80 3.38 -0.56
N GLY A 70 -2.28 2.24 -0.08
CA GLY A 70 -0.85 1.94 -0.09
C GLY A 70 -0.28 1.98 -1.51
N GLY A 71 -1.01 1.47 -2.51
CA GLY A 71 -0.52 1.44 -3.89
C GLY A 71 -0.17 2.82 -4.45
N LEU A 72 -0.90 3.87 -4.06
CA LEU A 72 -0.59 5.25 -4.47
C LEU A 72 0.76 5.73 -3.94
N LYS A 73 1.17 5.26 -2.76
CA LYS A 73 2.44 5.62 -2.13
C LYS A 73 3.60 4.96 -2.86
N LEU A 74 3.49 3.66 -3.14
CA LEU A 74 4.51 2.94 -3.91
C LEU A 74 4.60 3.48 -5.34
N ALA A 75 3.47 3.74 -6.00
CA ALA A 75 3.44 4.32 -7.34
C ALA A 75 4.22 5.63 -7.43
N ALA A 76 4.08 6.50 -6.42
CA ALA A 76 4.85 7.74 -6.36
C ALA A 76 6.35 7.49 -6.20
N ALA A 77 6.77 6.47 -5.46
CA ALA A 77 8.19 6.09 -5.37
C ALA A 77 8.73 5.53 -6.68
N LEU A 78 8.00 4.62 -7.33
CA LEU A 78 8.40 4.05 -8.62
C LEU A 78 8.54 5.15 -9.68
N GLN A 79 7.56 6.07 -9.75
CA GLN A 79 7.58 7.18 -10.70
C GLN A 79 8.71 8.17 -10.41
N ARG A 80 8.89 8.59 -9.15
CA ARG A 80 9.88 9.60 -8.78
C ARG A 80 11.31 9.14 -9.04
N MET A 81 11.56 7.85 -8.87
CA MET A 81 12.88 7.26 -8.99
C MET A 81 13.09 6.54 -10.33
N ASP A 82 12.11 6.60 -11.23
CA ASP A 82 12.11 5.90 -12.52
C ASP A 82 12.48 4.41 -12.38
N LEU A 83 11.91 3.75 -11.36
CA LEU A 83 12.20 2.34 -11.07
C LEU A 83 11.42 1.44 -12.01
N ALA A 84 12.14 0.84 -12.97
CA ALA A 84 11.60 -0.23 -13.79
C ALA A 84 11.44 -1.50 -12.96
N VAL A 85 10.21 -2.01 -12.88
CA VAL A 85 9.88 -3.29 -12.23
C VAL A 85 9.26 -4.30 -13.20
N THR A 86 9.34 -4.03 -14.51
CA THR A 86 8.93 -4.98 -15.54
C THR A 86 9.74 -6.26 -15.41
N ASP A 87 9.05 -7.39 -15.42
CA ASP A 87 9.59 -8.74 -15.24
C ASP A 87 10.30 -9.01 -13.90
N ALA A 88 10.22 -8.06 -12.95
CA ALA A 88 10.87 -8.18 -11.64
C ALA A 88 10.19 -9.23 -10.76
N VAL A 89 10.98 -9.94 -9.96
CA VAL A 89 10.51 -10.74 -8.82
C VAL A 89 10.60 -9.88 -7.57
N ALA A 90 9.44 -9.50 -7.04
CA ALA A 90 9.32 -8.59 -5.92
C ALA A 90 9.03 -9.32 -4.60
N LEU A 91 9.50 -8.74 -3.49
CA LEU A 91 9.15 -9.11 -2.12
C LEU A 91 8.33 -7.98 -1.48
N ASP A 92 7.13 -8.27 -1.00
CA ASP A 92 6.23 -7.31 -0.32
C ASP A 92 6.09 -7.67 1.16
N VAL A 93 6.74 -6.89 2.04
CA VAL A 93 6.73 -7.10 3.49
C VAL A 93 5.67 -6.20 4.14
N GLY A 94 4.66 -6.83 4.73
CA GLY A 94 3.44 -6.15 5.20
C GLY A 94 2.38 -6.08 4.10
N GLN A 95 2.21 -7.18 3.35
CA GLN A 95 1.33 -7.24 2.18
C GLN A 95 -0.10 -6.73 2.47
N SER A 96 -0.65 -7.03 3.64
CA SER A 96 -1.96 -6.62 4.14
C SER A 96 -3.06 -6.79 3.07
N THR A 97 -3.82 -5.73 2.75
CA THR A 97 -4.83 -5.76 1.67
C THR A 97 -4.23 -5.93 0.27
N GLY A 98 -2.93 -5.69 0.11
CA GLY A 98 -2.18 -5.91 -1.14
C GLY A 98 -1.96 -4.66 -1.98
N GLY A 99 -2.01 -3.45 -1.40
CA GLY A 99 -1.87 -2.20 -2.16
C GLY A 99 -0.52 -2.07 -2.89
N PHE A 100 0.57 -2.46 -2.23
CA PHE A 100 1.90 -2.47 -2.84
C PHE A 100 2.04 -3.58 -3.88
N THR A 101 1.59 -4.79 -3.55
CA THR A 101 1.47 -5.92 -4.50
C THR A 101 0.72 -5.53 -5.79
N ASP A 102 -0.47 -4.94 -5.69
CA ASP A 102 -1.25 -4.50 -6.85
C ASP A 102 -0.52 -3.44 -7.67
N CYS A 103 0.15 -2.49 -7.00
CA CYS A 103 0.98 -1.50 -7.68
C CYS A 103 2.13 -2.14 -8.47
N LEU A 104 2.80 -3.14 -7.91
CA LEU A 104 3.90 -3.85 -8.58
C LEU A 104 3.41 -4.65 -9.79
N LEU A 105 2.30 -5.38 -9.65
CA LEU A 105 1.70 -6.13 -10.75
C LEU A 105 1.26 -5.20 -11.89
N GLN A 106 0.57 -4.11 -11.57
CA GLN A 106 0.17 -3.12 -12.58
C GLN A 106 1.37 -2.41 -13.23
N ALA A 107 2.53 -2.38 -12.57
CA ALA A 107 3.78 -1.86 -13.11
C ALA A 107 4.61 -2.92 -13.87
N GLY A 108 4.12 -4.16 -13.95
CA GLY A 108 4.70 -5.23 -14.79
C GLY A 108 5.59 -6.23 -14.05
N ALA A 109 5.56 -6.30 -12.72
CA ALA A 109 6.32 -7.31 -11.99
C ALA A 109 5.89 -8.74 -12.40
N ALA A 110 6.86 -9.61 -12.68
CA ALA A 110 6.60 -11.00 -13.07
C ALA A 110 6.03 -11.83 -11.91
N ARG A 111 6.38 -11.48 -10.67
CA ARG A 111 5.94 -12.14 -9.46
C ARG A 111 6.03 -11.21 -8.26
N VAL A 112 5.07 -11.30 -7.34
CA VAL A 112 5.15 -10.66 -6.02
C VAL A 112 5.00 -11.72 -4.93
N VAL A 113 6.04 -11.86 -4.10
CA VAL A 113 6.02 -12.71 -2.91
C VAL A 113 5.69 -11.84 -1.71
N GLY A 114 4.48 -11.98 -1.18
CA GLY A 114 4.00 -11.26 -0.02
C GLY A 114 4.24 -12.00 1.27
N VAL A 115 4.64 -11.27 2.30
CA VAL A 115 4.79 -11.75 3.67
C VAL A 115 3.97 -10.88 4.60
N ASP A 116 3.10 -11.50 5.41
CA ASP A 116 2.29 -10.81 6.40
C ASP A 116 2.15 -11.60 7.71
N VAL A 117 2.09 -10.86 8.82
CA VAL A 117 1.82 -11.43 10.16
C VAL A 117 0.33 -11.68 10.38
N GLY A 118 -0.53 -10.92 9.70
CA GLY A 118 -1.97 -11.09 9.66
C GLY A 118 -2.41 -12.28 8.83
N ARG A 119 -3.72 -12.51 8.79
CA ARG A 119 -4.36 -13.57 8.00
C ARG A 119 -5.63 -13.05 7.35
N GLY A 120 -5.93 -13.55 6.15
CA GLY A 120 -7.18 -13.25 5.44
C GLY A 120 -7.35 -11.78 5.06
N GLN A 121 -6.25 -11.02 4.94
CA GLN A 121 -6.32 -9.58 4.64
C GLN A 121 -6.22 -9.29 3.15
N LEU A 122 -5.47 -10.12 2.40
CA LEU A 122 -5.22 -9.92 0.98
C LEU A 122 -6.52 -9.91 0.18
N ALA A 123 -6.69 -8.90 -0.67
CA ALA A 123 -7.87 -8.76 -1.52
C ALA A 123 -8.09 -10.03 -2.37
N PRO A 124 -9.34 -10.51 -2.55
CA PRO A 124 -9.63 -11.77 -3.25
C PRO A 124 -8.98 -11.86 -4.63
N ALA A 125 -9.06 -10.79 -5.42
CA ALA A 125 -8.46 -10.72 -6.76
C ALA A 125 -6.94 -10.94 -6.77
N LEU A 126 -6.23 -10.51 -5.71
CA LEU A 126 -4.80 -10.73 -5.56
C LEU A 126 -4.48 -12.11 -4.99
N ARG A 127 -5.34 -12.62 -4.11
CA ARG A 127 -5.17 -13.96 -3.51
C ARG A 127 -5.20 -15.06 -4.56
N ASP A 128 -6.05 -14.92 -5.56
CA ASP A 128 -6.21 -15.88 -6.65
C ASP A 128 -5.32 -15.57 -7.86
N HIS A 129 -4.46 -14.54 -7.78
CA HIS A 129 -3.63 -14.09 -8.89
C HIS A 129 -2.42 -15.02 -9.09
N PRO A 130 -2.15 -15.53 -10.30
CA PRO A 130 -1.10 -16.54 -10.53
C PRO A 130 0.32 -16.05 -10.27
N GLN A 131 0.53 -14.73 -10.32
CA GLN A 131 1.83 -14.09 -10.05
C GLN A 131 2.02 -13.69 -8.57
N VAL A 132 1.03 -13.92 -7.71
CA VAL A 132 1.09 -13.56 -6.29
C VAL A 132 1.32 -14.79 -5.45
N VAL A 133 2.28 -14.69 -4.54
CA VAL A 133 2.46 -15.63 -3.43
C VAL A 133 2.08 -14.90 -2.15
N CYS A 134 1.30 -15.55 -1.29
CA CYS A 134 0.83 -14.96 -0.04
C CYS A 134 1.26 -15.85 1.14
N LEU A 135 2.22 -15.38 1.92
CA LEU A 135 2.71 -16.05 3.13
C LEU A 135 2.16 -15.31 4.35
N GLU A 136 1.04 -15.79 4.89
CA GLU A 136 0.32 -15.18 6.03
C GLU A 136 0.64 -15.86 7.37
N GLY A 137 0.40 -15.14 8.46
CA GLY A 137 0.61 -15.65 9.82
C GLY A 137 2.08 -15.86 10.19
N VAL A 138 3.01 -15.24 9.46
CA VAL A 138 4.45 -15.44 9.61
C VAL A 138 5.16 -14.11 9.84
N ASN A 139 6.09 -14.09 10.80
CA ASN A 139 6.95 -12.93 10.98
C ASN A 139 8.07 -12.97 9.94
N ALA A 140 8.22 -11.91 9.14
CA ALA A 140 9.31 -11.83 8.15
C ALA A 140 10.71 -12.06 8.75
N ARG A 141 10.91 -11.73 10.04
CA ARG A 141 12.17 -11.97 10.77
C ARG A 141 12.42 -13.44 11.13
N GLN A 142 11.36 -14.25 11.14
CA GLN A 142 11.40 -15.66 11.53
C GLN A 142 11.33 -16.61 10.32
N LEU A 143 11.03 -16.08 9.13
CA LEU A 143 11.03 -16.87 7.91
C LEU A 143 12.46 -17.24 7.52
N PRO A 144 12.75 -18.52 7.25
CA PRO A 144 14.05 -18.93 6.74
C PRO A 144 14.35 -18.23 5.42
N ALA A 145 15.51 -17.57 5.31
CA ALA A 145 15.90 -16.87 4.09
C ALA A 145 15.91 -17.78 2.85
N ALA A 146 16.31 -19.04 3.03
CA ALA A 146 16.30 -20.04 1.95
C ALA A 146 14.89 -20.28 1.36
N GLN A 147 13.84 -20.19 2.17
CA GLN A 147 12.46 -20.34 1.70
C GLN A 147 12.08 -19.18 0.76
N LEU A 148 12.41 -17.95 1.14
CA LEU A 148 12.12 -16.76 0.33
C LEU A 148 12.99 -16.71 -0.93
N LEU A 149 14.28 -17.04 -0.80
CA LEU A 149 15.21 -17.09 -1.92
C LEU A 149 14.87 -18.18 -2.95
N GLY A 150 14.17 -19.25 -2.54
CA GLY A 150 13.66 -20.27 -3.45
C GLY A 150 12.77 -19.71 -4.57
N TYR A 151 12.04 -18.62 -4.32
CA TYR A 151 11.22 -17.94 -5.34
C TYR A 151 12.02 -17.16 -6.37
N THR A 152 13.33 -17.00 -6.16
CA THR A 152 14.26 -16.23 -7.01
C THR A 152 15.37 -17.11 -7.59
N GLY A 153 15.29 -18.44 -7.40
CA GLY A 153 16.39 -19.35 -7.76
C GLY A 153 17.69 -19.08 -6.98
N GLY A 154 17.61 -18.39 -5.84
CA GLY A 154 18.78 -18.01 -5.03
C GLY A 154 19.43 -16.66 -5.38
N GLY A 155 18.97 -15.98 -6.45
CA GLY A 155 19.56 -14.71 -6.90
C GLY A 155 19.21 -13.49 -6.03
N GLY A 156 18.20 -13.60 -5.17
CA GLY A 156 17.62 -12.49 -4.43
C GLY A 156 16.55 -11.75 -5.23
N PHE A 157 15.78 -10.90 -4.55
CA PHE A 157 14.69 -10.15 -5.15
C PHE A 157 15.20 -8.90 -5.86
N ASP A 158 14.63 -8.61 -7.03
CA ASP A 158 14.94 -7.41 -7.82
C ASP A 158 14.46 -6.14 -7.12
N ILE A 159 13.35 -6.25 -6.37
CA ILE A 159 12.83 -5.19 -5.52
C ILE A 159 12.21 -5.76 -4.25
N ALA A 160 12.55 -5.18 -3.10
CA ALA A 160 11.85 -5.40 -1.85
C ALA A 160 11.10 -4.13 -1.45
N VAL A 161 9.82 -4.26 -1.15
CA VAL A 161 8.97 -3.18 -0.66
C VAL A 161 8.49 -3.48 0.76
N MET A 162 8.36 -2.45 1.59
CA MET A 162 7.97 -2.64 2.99
C MET A 162 7.00 -1.56 3.46
N ASP A 163 5.79 -1.99 3.85
CA ASP A 163 4.73 -1.18 4.45
C ASP A 163 4.19 -1.89 5.71
N ILE A 164 4.91 -1.75 6.82
CA ILE A 164 4.57 -2.42 8.08
C ILE A 164 4.00 -1.46 9.12
N ALA A 165 3.36 -2.00 10.16
CA ALA A 165 2.81 -1.23 11.27
C ALA A 165 3.16 -1.87 12.61
N PHE A 166 3.10 -1.07 13.69
CA PHE A 166 3.30 -1.51 15.09
C PHE A 166 4.69 -2.04 15.43
N ILE A 167 5.68 -1.89 14.55
CA ILE A 167 7.06 -2.28 14.78
C ILE A 167 8.01 -1.29 14.10
N SER A 168 9.16 -1.05 14.73
CA SER A 168 10.27 -0.29 14.14
C SER A 168 10.81 -1.06 12.94
N GLN A 169 10.85 -0.42 11.77
CA GLN A 169 11.26 -1.09 10.53
C GLN A 169 12.73 -1.50 10.53
N THR A 170 13.55 -0.83 11.36
CA THR A 170 14.95 -1.20 11.60
C THR A 170 15.11 -2.65 12.11
N LEU A 171 14.10 -3.20 12.80
CA LEU A 171 14.12 -4.57 13.31
C LEU A 171 13.81 -5.61 12.23
N VAL A 172 13.16 -5.20 11.14
CA VAL A 172 12.78 -6.08 10.02
C VAL A 172 13.84 -5.99 8.93
N LEU A 173 14.41 -4.81 8.72
CA LEU A 173 15.39 -4.53 7.68
C LEU A 173 16.62 -5.44 7.73
N THR A 174 17.10 -5.79 8.92
CA THR A 174 18.28 -6.65 9.09
C THR A 174 18.08 -8.05 8.51
N GLY A 175 16.89 -8.63 8.63
CA GLY A 175 16.54 -9.91 8.01
C GLY A 175 16.17 -9.79 6.53
N LEU A 176 15.71 -8.61 6.11
CA LEU A 176 15.26 -8.34 4.73
C LEU A 176 16.40 -8.03 3.76
N ALA A 177 17.37 -7.22 4.16
CA ALA A 177 18.45 -6.75 3.28
C ALA A 177 19.29 -7.87 2.62
N PRO A 178 19.55 -9.03 3.28
CA PRO A 178 20.19 -10.17 2.64
C PRO A 178 19.40 -10.76 1.47
N LEU A 179 18.07 -10.64 1.48
CA LEU A 179 17.18 -11.20 0.44
C LEU A 179 17.17 -10.38 -0.84
N ILE A 180 17.62 -9.13 -0.80
CA ILE A 180 17.67 -8.25 -1.97
C ILE A 180 18.82 -8.71 -2.86
N GLY A 181 18.57 -8.89 -4.15
CA GLY A 181 19.59 -9.26 -5.14
C GLY A 181 20.63 -8.16 -5.34
N ALA A 182 21.80 -8.51 -5.86
CA ALA A 182 22.81 -7.51 -6.21
C ALA A 182 22.25 -6.53 -7.25
N GLY A 183 22.39 -5.23 -7.02
CA GLY A 183 21.77 -4.20 -7.86
C GLY A 183 20.26 -3.99 -7.62
N GLY A 184 19.61 -4.82 -6.79
CA GLY A 184 18.18 -4.73 -6.50
C GLY A 184 17.78 -3.53 -5.65
N HIS A 185 16.51 -3.18 -5.69
CA HIS A 185 15.95 -2.00 -5.06
C HIS A 185 15.27 -2.30 -3.73
N PHE A 186 15.23 -1.29 -2.87
CA PHE A 186 14.49 -1.30 -1.61
C PHE A 186 13.63 -0.05 -1.52
N VAL A 187 12.33 -0.20 -1.35
CA VAL A 187 11.40 0.91 -1.12
C VAL A 187 10.66 0.68 0.19
N SER A 188 10.68 1.66 1.09
CA SER A 188 10.10 1.51 2.41
C SER A 188 9.24 2.71 2.78
N LEU A 189 8.04 2.44 3.27
CA LEU A 189 7.16 3.44 3.85
C LEU A 189 7.50 3.63 5.34
N VAL A 190 8.14 4.74 5.65
CA VAL A 190 8.54 5.12 6.99
C VAL A 190 7.39 5.81 7.70
N LYS A 191 6.98 5.23 8.83
CA LYS A 191 5.86 5.68 9.66
C LYS A 191 6.37 6.17 11.02
N PRO A 192 6.57 7.50 11.21
CA PRO A 192 7.18 8.05 12.42
C PRO A 192 6.55 7.54 13.73
N GLN A 193 5.24 7.33 13.76
CA GLN A 193 4.50 6.85 14.93
C GLN A 193 4.94 5.47 15.44
N PHE A 194 5.61 4.67 14.60
CA PHE A 194 6.19 3.38 14.99
C PHE A 194 7.70 3.45 15.27
N GLU A 195 8.31 4.62 15.09
CA GLU A 195 9.77 4.81 15.15
C GLU A 195 10.23 5.63 16.36
N VAL A 196 9.39 6.57 16.84
CA VAL A 196 9.72 7.56 17.89
C VAL A 196 9.51 7.05 19.33
N GLY A 197 9.00 5.83 19.50
CA GLY A 197 8.65 5.27 20.81
C GLY A 197 7.45 5.97 21.48
N ARG A 198 7.00 5.44 22.63
CA ARG A 198 5.75 5.89 23.27
C ARG A 198 5.74 7.37 23.65
N ALA A 199 6.89 7.93 24.05
CA ALA A 199 7.00 9.33 24.45
C ALA A 199 6.89 10.31 23.27
N GLY A 200 7.24 9.88 22.06
CA GLY A 200 7.15 10.70 20.84
C GLY A 200 5.77 10.70 20.17
N VAL A 201 4.82 9.93 20.69
CA VAL A 201 3.47 9.78 20.12
C VAL A 201 2.46 10.58 20.95
N GLY A 202 1.82 11.57 20.33
CA GLY A 202 0.81 12.41 20.97
C GLY A 202 -0.60 11.82 20.98
N LYS A 203 -1.57 12.65 21.39
CA LYS A 203 -2.99 12.28 21.41
C LYS A 203 -3.46 11.80 20.03
N GLY A 204 -4.12 10.65 20.01
CA GLY A 204 -4.65 10.03 18.78
C GLY A 204 -3.61 9.23 17.98
N GLY A 205 -2.44 8.92 18.55
CA GLY A 205 -1.41 8.17 17.84
C GLY A 205 -0.59 9.03 16.86
N LEU A 206 -0.70 10.35 16.94
CA LEU A 206 -0.12 11.29 15.98
C LEU A 206 1.25 11.79 16.44
N VAL A 207 2.22 11.76 15.53
CA VAL A 207 3.50 12.46 15.69
C VAL A 207 3.36 13.86 15.08
N ARG A 208 3.46 14.89 15.90
CA ARG A 208 3.28 16.30 15.48
C ARG A 208 4.53 17.14 15.55
N ASP A 209 5.51 16.74 16.36
CA ASP A 209 6.76 17.46 16.51
C ASP A 209 7.65 17.25 15.27
N PRO A 210 7.95 18.31 14.50
CA PRO A 210 8.81 18.20 13.32
C PRO A 210 10.25 17.76 13.64
N ALA A 211 10.74 18.00 14.86
CA ALA A 211 12.08 17.57 15.27
C ALA A 211 12.18 16.05 15.32
N LEU A 212 11.08 15.36 15.68
CA LEU A 212 11.04 13.90 15.69
C LEU A 212 11.16 13.31 14.28
N TYR A 213 10.65 13.97 13.24
CA TYR A 213 10.80 13.47 11.87
C TYR A 213 12.27 13.41 11.45
N LYS A 214 13.08 14.44 11.79
CA LYS A 214 14.52 14.43 11.51
C LYS A 214 15.25 13.32 12.25
N GLN A 215 14.84 13.04 13.50
CA GLN A 215 15.41 11.94 14.27
C GLN A 215 15.07 10.58 13.67
N VAL A 216 13.82 10.40 13.21
CA VAL A 216 13.37 9.20 12.50
C VAL A 216 14.15 9.02 11.22
N GLU A 217 14.25 10.04 10.38
CA GLU A 217 15.03 9.99 9.13
C GLU A 217 16.47 9.56 9.42
N ALA A 218 17.16 10.22 10.35
CA ALA A 218 18.54 9.88 10.70
C ALA A 218 18.69 8.45 11.24
N LYS A 219 17.74 7.98 12.07
CA LYS A 219 17.71 6.60 12.58
C LYS A 219 17.56 5.60 11.44
N ILE A 220 16.62 5.84 10.53
CA ILE A 220 16.36 4.94 9.41
C ILE A 220 17.54 4.92 8.45
N ARG A 221 18.09 6.08 8.07
CA ARG A 221 19.23 6.16 7.16
C ARG A 221 20.42 5.34 7.67
N ARG A 222 20.80 5.53 8.94
CA ARG A 222 21.86 4.73 9.58
C ARG A 222 21.57 3.23 9.54
N SER A 223 20.32 2.83 9.78
CA SER A 223 19.94 1.41 9.74
C SER A 223 20.06 0.81 8.35
N VAL A 224 19.71 1.57 7.31
CA VAL A 224 19.79 1.15 5.90
C VAL A 224 21.25 1.01 5.46
N GLU A 225 22.07 2.01 5.77
CA GLU A 225 23.52 1.99 5.50
C GLU A 225 24.23 0.86 6.23
N ALA A 226 23.88 0.62 7.51
CA ALA A 226 24.43 -0.50 8.28
C ALA A 226 24.07 -1.88 7.71
N CYS A 227 23.00 -1.97 6.90
CA CYS A 227 22.62 -3.18 6.18
C CYS A 227 23.27 -3.29 4.78
N GLY A 228 24.20 -2.38 4.44
CA GLY A 228 24.92 -2.39 3.16
C GLY A 228 24.11 -1.89 1.97
N LEU A 229 23.01 -1.18 2.21
CA LEU A 229 22.21 -0.55 1.16
C LEU A 229 22.62 0.92 0.99
N VAL A 230 22.61 1.40 -0.25
CA VAL A 230 22.90 2.79 -0.61
C VAL A 230 21.61 3.53 -0.79
N ILE A 231 21.40 4.60 -0.02
CA ILE A 231 20.17 5.39 -0.06
C ILE A 231 20.19 6.31 -1.27
N ALA A 232 19.14 6.22 -2.09
CA ALA A 232 18.96 7.06 -3.27
C ALA A 232 18.10 8.28 -2.97
N ASP A 233 17.03 8.13 -2.18
CA ASP A 233 16.14 9.24 -1.82
C ASP A 233 15.36 8.99 -0.51
N TYR A 234 14.90 10.08 0.11
CA TYR A 234 13.97 10.10 1.24
C TYR A 234 13.05 11.32 1.11
N PHE A 235 11.75 11.10 0.97
CA PHE A 235 10.80 12.18 0.67
C PHE A 235 9.41 11.90 1.25
N ASP A 236 8.54 12.91 1.22
CA ASP A 236 7.18 12.80 1.71
C ASP A 236 6.33 11.78 0.93
N SER A 237 5.54 10.98 1.65
CA SER A 237 4.48 10.19 1.03
C SER A 237 3.44 11.12 0.39
N PRO A 238 2.92 10.81 -0.82
CA PRO A 238 1.96 11.69 -1.51
C PRO A 238 0.63 11.85 -0.77
N ILE A 239 0.37 10.98 0.21
CA ILE A 239 -0.83 10.99 1.04
C ILE A 239 -0.44 10.65 2.48
N THR A 240 -1.18 11.19 3.45
CA THR A 240 -1.02 10.82 4.86
C THR A 240 -1.50 9.40 5.14
N GLY A 241 -1.04 8.84 6.26
CA GLY A 241 -1.58 7.63 6.85
C GLY A 241 -3.10 7.72 7.07
N GLY A 242 -3.75 6.55 7.18
CA GLY A 242 -5.20 6.49 7.45
C GLY A 242 -5.59 7.10 8.80
N ASP A 243 -4.63 7.15 9.72
CA ASP A 243 -4.70 7.77 11.05
C ASP A 243 -4.39 9.27 11.03
N GLY A 244 -4.00 9.83 9.87
CA GLY A 244 -3.61 11.23 9.72
C GLY A 244 -2.12 11.51 9.96
N ASN A 245 -1.29 10.50 10.24
CA ASN A 245 0.14 10.70 10.37
C ASN A 245 0.77 11.10 9.03
N ARG A 246 1.75 12.00 9.10
CA ARG A 246 2.69 12.24 8.01
C ARG A 246 3.62 11.03 7.91
N GLU A 247 3.83 10.54 6.69
CA GLU A 247 4.65 9.36 6.39
C GLU A 247 5.65 9.72 5.29
N PHE A 248 6.73 8.95 5.19
CA PHE A 248 7.82 9.21 4.26
C PHE A 248 8.15 7.96 3.45
N LEU A 249 8.68 8.13 2.25
CA LEU A 249 9.19 7.06 1.41
C LEU A 249 10.72 7.13 1.42
N LEU A 250 11.36 6.00 1.70
CA LEU A 250 12.79 5.80 1.52
C LEU A 250 13.00 4.89 0.32
N VAL A 251 13.94 5.27 -0.55
CA VAL A 251 14.40 4.43 -1.66
C VAL A 251 15.90 4.20 -1.51
N ALA A 252 16.30 2.94 -1.57
CA ALA A 252 17.68 2.51 -1.53
C ALA A 252 17.94 1.41 -2.55
N ARG A 253 19.21 1.08 -2.74
CA ARG A 253 19.66 0.04 -3.67
C ARG A 253 20.75 -0.79 -3.03
N LYS A 254 20.75 -2.10 -3.27
CA LYS A 254 21.89 -2.95 -2.97
C LYS A 254 22.97 -2.71 -4.04
N PRO A 255 24.21 -2.40 -3.67
CA PRO A 255 25.29 -2.29 -4.65
C PRO A 255 25.34 -3.49 -5.59
N GLY A 256 25.66 -3.24 -6.86
CA GLY A 256 26.03 -4.31 -7.79
C GLY A 256 27.32 -4.98 -7.33
N ARG A 257 27.58 -6.19 -7.83
CA ARG A 257 28.93 -6.77 -7.78
C ARG A 257 29.85 -6.03 -8.74
#